data_AF-H2Y4E4-F1
#
_entry.id   AF-H2Y4E4-F1
#
_cell.length_a   1.000
_cell.length_b   1.000
_cell.length_c   1.000
_cell.angle_alpha   90.00
_cell.angle_beta   90.00
_cell.angle_gamma   90.00
#
_symmetry.space_group_name_H-M   'P 1'
#
loop_
_entity.id
_entity.type
_entity.pdbx_description
1 polymer ?
#
loop_
_entity_poly.entity_id
_entity_poly.type
_entity_poly.pdbx_seq_one_letter_code
_entity_poly.pdbx_strand_id
1 'polypeptide(L)'
;MLQLFLLFVVAVSAQTAPKVATYKGYEFSFYTNEASGKLTYDDAKQVCVDAGARLAEIKSADVQDFITTQLTDLGLVENWSSWAQGYWIGGVCGGGKDNWKWEDGTSIGNGTYQNWFNVASCSLLEPNSNKESDRICLFRFEEGKYNFNTCNETLGKWGDVDKKSNMNWICMKAATCLNRTVTPTRDTWALEYTGQLYSIHFCTTGEPTMLTWNFHDSSGANIATIEFAADVSTTPPTPCQPPSNIPTGYNATCQYNAGCFTTTFSVEAVLSASFNHSRLNLSQEGEICF
;
A
#
# COMPACT_ATOMS: atom_id res chain seq x y z
N MET A 1 -48.37 0.41 39.40
CA MET A 1 -47.19 -0.42 39.09
C MET A 1 -46.37 0.38 38.09
N LEU A 2 -45.39 1.16 38.57
CA LEU A 2 -44.63 2.11 37.77
C LEU A 2 -43.39 1.39 37.22
N GLN A 3 -43.36 1.13 35.92
CA GLN A 3 -42.31 0.35 35.27
C GLN A 3 -41.13 1.27 34.94
N LEU A 4 -40.04 1.13 35.70
CA LEU A 4 -38.81 1.88 35.55
C LEU A 4 -38.06 1.36 34.32
N PHE A 5 -38.04 2.13 33.23
CA PHE A 5 -37.17 1.85 32.08
C PHE A 5 -35.73 2.22 32.43
N LEU A 6 -34.89 1.21 32.71
CA LEU A 6 -33.44 1.38 32.77
C LEU A 6 -32.91 1.54 31.34
N LEU A 7 -32.56 2.77 30.96
CA LEU A 7 -31.73 3.04 29.79
C LEU A 7 -30.29 2.62 30.11
N PHE A 8 -29.86 1.46 29.61
CA PHE A 8 -28.45 1.11 29.53
C PHE A 8 -27.80 2.00 28.48
N VAL A 9 -27.13 3.07 28.92
CA VAL A 9 -26.16 3.78 28.09
C VAL A 9 -24.94 2.86 27.98
N VAL A 10 -24.86 2.09 26.90
CA VAL A 10 -23.62 1.39 26.55
C VAL A 10 -22.64 2.47 26.13
N ALA A 11 -21.69 2.80 27.01
CA ALA A 11 -20.55 3.62 26.66
C ALA A 11 -19.70 2.82 25.67
N VAL A 12 -19.89 3.05 24.37
CA VAL A 12 -18.96 2.60 23.34
C VAL A 12 -17.70 3.42 23.56
N SER A 13 -16.67 2.82 24.16
CA SER A 13 -15.34 3.43 24.20
C SER A 13 -14.90 3.64 22.76
N ALA A 14 -14.71 4.89 22.34
CA ALA A 14 -14.19 5.20 21.02
C ALA A 14 -12.78 4.62 20.94
N GLN A 15 -12.65 3.50 20.23
CA GLN A 15 -11.38 2.87 19.92
C GLN A 15 -10.60 3.85 19.02
N THR A 16 -9.40 4.25 19.42
CA THR A 16 -8.62 5.21 18.65
C THR A 16 -8.23 4.58 17.32
N ALA A 17 -8.38 5.35 16.23
CA ALA A 17 -8.08 4.88 14.89
C ALA A 17 -6.59 4.49 14.77
N PRO A 18 -6.25 3.46 13.97
CA PRO A 18 -4.86 3.09 13.74
C PRO A 18 -4.10 4.24 13.06
N LYS A 19 -2.78 4.30 13.28
CA LYS A 19 -1.92 5.18 12.49
C LYS A 19 -1.89 4.67 11.06
N VAL A 20 -2.07 5.55 10.08
CA VAL A 20 -2.04 5.20 8.65
C VAL A 20 -0.88 5.93 7.97
N ALA A 21 -0.13 5.22 7.14
CA ALA A 21 0.94 5.79 6.32
C ALA A 21 0.95 5.12 4.93
N THR A 22 1.40 5.85 3.91
CA THR A 22 1.44 5.35 2.53
C THR A 22 2.86 5.24 2.01
N TYR A 23 3.13 4.19 1.23
CA TYR A 23 4.43 3.94 0.61
C TYR A 23 4.28 3.05 -0.62
N LYS A 24 4.85 3.48 -1.76
CA LYS A 24 4.87 2.73 -3.04
C LYS A 24 3.52 2.09 -3.42
N GLY A 25 2.46 2.88 -3.45
CA GLY A 25 1.12 2.40 -3.84
C GLY A 25 0.39 1.58 -2.79
N TYR A 26 0.94 1.42 -1.58
CA TYR A 26 0.30 0.74 -0.47
C TYR A 26 -0.05 1.70 0.67
N GLU A 27 -1.19 1.45 1.30
CA GLU A 27 -1.57 2.03 2.58
C GLU A 27 -1.29 1.00 3.68
N PHE A 28 -0.54 1.42 4.69
CA PHE A 28 -0.20 0.64 5.87
C PHE A 28 -0.95 1.20 7.08
N SER A 29 -1.67 0.35 7.78
CA SER A 29 -2.38 0.68 9.02
C SER A 29 -1.73 -0.03 10.20
N PHE A 30 -1.23 0.74 11.16
CA PHE A 30 -0.51 0.27 12.34
C PHE A 30 -1.45 0.27 13.55
N TYR A 31 -1.87 -0.93 13.95
CA TYR A 31 -2.74 -1.13 15.11
C TYR A 31 -1.90 -1.39 16.35
N THR A 32 -2.19 -0.67 17.44
CA THR A 32 -1.40 -0.72 18.68
C THR A 32 -2.28 -1.13 19.85
N ASN A 33 -1.71 -1.58 20.97
CA ASN A 33 -2.48 -2.01 22.12
C ASN A 33 -3.37 -0.88 22.68
N GLU A 34 -2.81 0.32 22.77
CA GLU A 34 -3.54 1.51 23.23
C GLU A 34 -4.71 1.85 22.29
N ALA A 35 -4.51 1.64 20.99
CA ALA A 35 -5.52 1.94 19.99
C ALA A 35 -6.57 0.86 19.85
N SER A 36 -6.18 -0.42 19.89
CA SER A 36 -6.99 -1.52 19.37
C SER A 36 -6.92 -2.80 20.19
N GLY A 37 -6.12 -2.83 21.25
CA GLY A 37 -5.78 -4.06 21.98
C GLY A 37 -4.80 -4.94 21.19
N LYS A 38 -4.55 -6.15 21.68
CA LYS A 38 -3.70 -7.16 21.05
C LYS A 38 -4.53 -8.36 20.63
N LEU A 39 -4.21 -8.93 19.47
CA LEU A 39 -4.97 -10.01 18.85
C LEU A 39 -4.09 -11.21 18.52
N THR A 40 -4.71 -12.38 18.44
CA THR A 40 -4.08 -13.55 17.81
C THR A 40 -3.81 -13.27 16.33
N TYR A 41 -2.95 -14.06 15.69
CA TYR A 41 -2.66 -13.87 14.28
C TYR A 41 -3.93 -13.99 13.41
N ASP A 42 -4.74 -15.03 13.67
CA ASP A 42 -5.94 -15.31 12.86
C ASP A 42 -6.99 -14.19 13.04
N ASP A 43 -7.14 -13.63 14.26
CA ASP A 43 -8.04 -12.49 14.52
C ASP A 43 -7.51 -11.20 13.89
N ALA A 44 -6.21 -10.90 14.01
CA ALA A 44 -5.59 -9.73 13.39
C ALA A 44 -5.71 -9.77 11.86
N LYS A 45 -5.51 -10.95 11.27
CA LYS A 45 -5.74 -11.20 9.85
C LYS A 45 -7.18 -10.89 9.46
N GLN A 46 -8.15 -11.38 10.24
CA GLN A 46 -9.56 -11.14 9.95
C GLN A 46 -9.89 -9.64 9.99
N VAL A 47 -9.34 -8.88 10.94
CA VAL A 47 -9.50 -7.41 10.98
C VAL A 47 -8.96 -6.75 9.71
N CYS A 48 -7.80 -7.18 9.21
CA CYS A 48 -7.28 -6.65 7.95
C CYS A 48 -8.20 -7.00 6.77
N VAL A 49 -8.67 -8.25 6.68
CA VAL A 49 -9.57 -8.71 5.61
C VAL A 49 -10.89 -7.95 5.62
N ASP A 50 -11.50 -7.74 6.78
CA ASP A 50 -12.75 -6.99 6.94
C ASP A 50 -12.61 -5.52 6.50
N ALA A 51 -11.40 -4.97 6.58
CA ALA A 51 -11.04 -3.64 6.10
C ALA A 51 -10.65 -3.59 4.61
N GLY A 52 -10.83 -4.69 3.85
CA GLY A 52 -10.40 -4.79 2.46
C GLY A 52 -8.87 -4.80 2.31
N ALA A 53 -8.16 -5.26 3.33
CA ALA A 53 -6.71 -5.29 3.43
C ALA A 53 -6.22 -6.73 3.69
N ARG A 54 -4.92 -6.87 3.92
CA ARG A 54 -4.27 -8.11 4.39
C ARG A 54 -3.18 -7.77 5.39
N LEU A 55 -2.58 -8.76 6.05
CA LEU A 55 -1.43 -8.48 6.91
C LEU A 55 -0.23 -8.02 6.06
N ALA A 56 0.58 -7.10 6.59
CA ALA A 56 1.66 -6.47 5.83
C ALA A 56 2.71 -7.47 5.34
N GLU A 57 3.16 -7.31 4.11
CA GLU A 57 4.19 -8.13 3.47
C GLU A 57 5.41 -7.27 3.21
N ILE A 58 6.59 -7.76 3.59
CA ILE A 58 7.83 -6.99 3.52
C ILE A 58 8.79 -7.68 2.55
N LYS A 59 8.66 -7.34 1.27
CA LYS A 59 9.38 -8.02 0.18
C LYS A 59 10.66 -7.34 -0.26
N SER A 60 11.04 -6.24 0.39
CA SER A 60 12.22 -5.45 0.03
C SER A 60 12.72 -4.61 1.21
N ALA A 61 13.99 -4.22 1.14
CA ALA A 61 14.66 -3.45 2.18
C ALA A 61 14.03 -2.07 2.41
N ASP A 62 13.60 -1.41 1.36
CA ASP A 62 13.00 -0.09 1.42
C ASP A 62 11.60 -0.10 2.07
N VAL A 63 10.80 -1.16 1.85
CA VAL A 63 9.53 -1.36 2.58
C VAL A 63 9.81 -1.65 4.06
N GLN A 64 10.84 -2.44 4.35
CA GLN A 64 11.27 -2.67 5.73
C GLN A 64 11.67 -1.37 6.41
N ASP A 65 12.52 -0.56 5.79
CA ASP A 65 13.02 0.69 6.33
C ASP A 65 11.86 1.65 6.60
N PHE A 66 10.93 1.78 5.64
CA PHE A 66 9.71 2.57 5.82
C PHE A 66 8.91 2.12 7.05
N ILE A 67 8.61 0.82 7.18
CA ILE A 67 7.88 0.28 8.34
C ILE A 67 8.63 0.54 9.64
N THR A 68 9.94 0.29 9.66
CA THR A 68 10.79 0.54 10.84
C THR A 68 10.75 2.00 11.26
N THR A 69 10.82 2.95 10.32
CA THR A 69 10.64 4.38 10.61
C THR A 69 9.27 4.67 11.21
N GLN A 70 8.20 4.11 10.65
CA GLN A 70 6.85 4.32 11.19
C GLN A 70 6.70 3.78 12.62
N LEU A 71 7.34 2.66 12.93
CA LEU A 71 7.38 2.05 14.26
C LEU A 71 8.18 2.90 15.26
N THR A 72 9.31 3.49 14.83
CA THR A 72 10.08 4.45 15.63
C THR A 72 9.24 5.68 15.98
N ASP A 73 8.59 6.28 14.98
CA ASP A 73 7.78 7.49 15.15
C ASP A 73 6.56 7.28 16.04
N LEU A 74 6.05 6.05 16.12
CA LEU A 74 4.94 5.72 17.01
C LEU A 74 5.32 5.90 18.50
N GLY A 75 6.62 5.90 18.83
CA GLY A 75 7.11 6.25 20.17
C GLY A 75 6.54 5.41 21.31
N LEU A 76 5.85 4.29 21.02
CA LEU A 76 5.09 3.57 22.03
C LEU A 76 6.04 2.96 23.07
N VAL A 77 5.87 3.37 24.32
CA VAL A 77 6.56 2.79 25.47
C VAL A 77 5.56 1.90 26.16
N GLU A 78 5.35 0.66 25.69
CA GLU A 78 4.57 -0.28 26.52
C GLU A 78 5.50 -0.97 27.53
N ASN A 79 5.00 -1.19 28.74
CA ASN A 79 5.68 -2.01 29.73
C ASN A 79 5.50 -3.49 29.37
N TRP A 80 6.28 -3.94 28.40
CA TRP A 80 6.29 -5.31 27.94
C TRP A 80 7.12 -6.20 28.89
N SER A 81 6.60 -7.38 29.21
CA SER A 81 7.26 -8.36 30.09
C SER A 81 7.42 -9.76 29.45
N SER A 82 7.03 -9.97 28.18
CA SER A 82 7.08 -11.29 27.53
C SER A 82 7.18 -11.23 26.00
N TRP A 83 7.58 -12.32 25.34
CA TRP A 83 7.71 -12.52 23.88
C TRP A 83 6.43 -12.25 23.05
N ALA A 84 5.31 -11.89 23.68
CA ALA A 84 4.14 -11.31 23.02
C ALA A 84 4.39 -9.87 22.51
N GLN A 85 5.63 -9.56 22.14
CA GLN A 85 6.14 -8.25 21.76
C GLN A 85 6.36 -8.20 20.25
N GLY A 86 5.48 -7.49 19.57
CA GLY A 86 5.70 -7.24 18.16
C GLY A 86 4.45 -6.90 17.42
N TYR A 87 4.59 -6.93 16.10
CA TYR A 87 3.51 -6.72 15.16
C TYR A 87 3.38 -7.96 14.28
N TRP A 88 2.18 -8.52 14.22
CA TRP A 88 1.86 -9.52 13.19
C TRP A 88 2.00 -8.91 11.80
N ILE A 89 2.65 -9.68 10.93
CA ILE A 89 2.80 -9.43 9.49
C ILE A 89 2.44 -10.70 8.71
N GLY A 90 2.27 -10.61 7.39
CA GLY A 90 1.63 -11.62 6.55
C GLY A 90 2.43 -12.90 6.30
N GLY A 91 3.48 -13.18 7.06
CA GLY A 91 4.30 -14.37 6.87
C GLY A 91 3.74 -15.61 7.57
N VAL A 92 3.66 -16.74 6.85
CA VAL A 92 3.21 -18.03 7.37
C VAL A 92 4.22 -19.14 7.09
N CYS A 93 4.36 -20.08 8.01
CA CYS A 93 5.09 -21.33 7.79
C CYS A 93 4.11 -22.43 7.36
N GLY A 94 4.39 -23.13 6.25
CA GLY A 94 3.65 -24.32 5.83
C GLY A 94 4.11 -25.61 6.52
N GLY A 95 5.02 -25.53 7.49
CA GLY A 95 5.64 -26.68 8.14
C GLY A 95 6.90 -27.18 7.41
N GLY A 96 7.96 -27.43 8.18
CA GLY A 96 9.26 -27.85 7.66
C GLY A 96 10.18 -26.66 7.36
N LYS A 97 11.49 -26.94 7.33
CA LYS A 97 12.51 -25.93 7.08
C LYS A 97 12.30 -25.31 5.69
N ASP A 98 12.44 -24.00 5.59
CA ASP A 98 12.36 -23.23 4.34
C ASP A 98 10.96 -23.16 3.70
N ASN A 99 9.90 -23.54 4.42
CA ASN A 99 8.51 -23.47 3.93
C ASN A 99 7.79 -22.19 4.37
N TRP A 100 8.49 -21.06 4.31
CA TRP A 100 7.95 -19.74 4.67
C TRP A 100 7.41 -19.04 3.43
N LYS A 101 6.25 -18.38 3.55
CA LYS A 101 5.60 -17.64 2.46
C LYS A 101 4.80 -16.46 2.97
N TRP A 102 4.64 -15.46 2.12
CA TRP A 102 3.67 -14.38 2.30
C TRP A 102 2.25 -14.88 2.03
N GLU A 103 1.24 -14.10 2.43
CA GLU A 103 -0.17 -14.46 2.24
C GLU A 103 -0.56 -14.60 0.77
N ASP A 104 0.10 -13.85 -0.12
CA ASP A 104 -0.06 -13.97 -1.57
C ASP A 104 0.60 -15.22 -2.19
N GLY A 105 1.26 -16.05 -1.38
CA GLY A 105 1.92 -17.27 -1.80
C GLY A 105 3.38 -17.10 -2.23
N THR A 106 3.90 -15.86 -2.27
CA THR A 106 5.31 -15.62 -2.58
C THR A 106 6.20 -16.23 -1.49
N SER A 107 7.16 -17.08 -1.88
CA SER A 107 8.09 -17.72 -0.94
C SER A 107 9.02 -16.72 -0.25
N ILE A 108 9.37 -17.02 1.00
CA ILE A 108 10.39 -16.32 1.80
C ILE A 108 11.56 -17.29 1.94
N GLY A 109 12.67 -17.01 1.26
CA GLY A 109 13.82 -17.90 1.26
C GLY A 109 14.97 -17.41 0.40
N ASN A 110 15.74 -18.36 -0.13
CA ASN A 110 16.94 -18.04 -0.91
C ASN A 110 16.61 -17.18 -2.13
N GLY A 111 17.31 -16.05 -2.29
CA GLY A 111 17.09 -15.12 -3.39
C GLY A 111 15.96 -14.10 -3.18
N THR A 112 15.22 -14.14 -2.07
CA THR A 112 14.24 -13.10 -1.72
C THR A 112 14.72 -12.25 -0.55
N TYR A 113 14.13 -11.06 -0.38
CA TYR A 113 14.42 -10.23 0.78
C TYR A 113 14.04 -10.94 2.08
N GLN A 114 14.91 -10.84 3.09
CA GLN A 114 14.73 -11.41 4.41
C GLN A 114 15.31 -10.46 5.46
N ASN A 115 14.64 -10.34 6.60
CA ASN A 115 15.12 -9.54 7.72
C ASN A 115 14.95 -10.26 9.07
N TRP A 116 15.15 -11.58 9.06
CA TRP A 116 15.16 -12.40 10.27
C TRP A 116 16.13 -11.87 11.32
N PHE A 117 15.72 -11.96 12.58
CA PHE A 117 16.57 -11.65 13.71
C PHE A 117 17.66 -12.70 13.83
N ASN A 118 18.89 -12.29 13.53
CA ASN A 118 20.06 -13.15 13.60
C ASN A 118 21.18 -12.37 14.27
N VAL A 119 21.15 -12.37 15.60
CA VAL A 119 22.15 -11.66 16.42
C VAL A 119 22.88 -12.69 17.27
N ALA A 120 24.12 -12.98 16.89
CA ALA A 120 24.95 -13.98 17.56
C ALA A 120 25.17 -13.66 19.06
N SER A 121 25.24 -12.38 19.43
CA SER A 121 25.38 -11.93 20.82
C SER A 121 24.16 -12.26 21.70
N CYS A 122 23.04 -12.67 21.09
CA CYS A 122 21.81 -13.07 21.76
C CYS A 122 21.63 -14.58 21.80
N SER A 123 22.44 -15.36 21.07
CA SER A 123 22.19 -16.79 20.84
C SER A 123 20.77 -17.09 20.33
N LEU A 124 20.15 -16.12 19.65
CA LEU A 124 18.83 -16.20 19.06
C LEU A 124 18.98 -16.10 17.55
N LEU A 125 18.51 -17.13 16.86
CA LEU A 125 18.62 -17.29 15.42
C LEU A 125 17.24 -17.58 14.87
N GLU A 126 16.63 -16.61 14.21
CA GLU A 126 15.33 -16.77 13.58
C GLU A 126 15.45 -17.18 12.10
N PRO A 127 14.48 -17.96 11.58
CA PRO A 127 13.43 -18.62 12.34
C PRO A 127 13.99 -19.81 13.16
N ASN A 128 13.63 -19.89 14.44
CA ASN A 128 14.08 -20.95 15.36
C ASN A 128 13.10 -22.14 15.43
N SER A 129 11.87 -21.97 14.98
CA SER A 129 10.89 -23.02 14.77
C SER A 129 10.38 -23.01 13.31
N ASN A 130 9.79 -24.13 12.89
CA ASN A 130 9.31 -24.35 11.52
C ASN A 130 8.02 -25.17 11.53
N LYS A 131 7.14 -24.89 12.49
CA LYS A 131 5.84 -25.57 12.61
C LYS A 131 4.83 -24.82 11.77
N GLU A 132 3.82 -25.54 11.30
CA GLU A 132 2.69 -24.95 10.57
C GLU A 132 1.90 -23.92 11.41
N SER A 133 2.02 -23.97 12.74
CA SER A 133 1.46 -22.98 13.68
C SER A 133 2.20 -21.66 13.70
N ASP A 134 3.42 -21.59 13.15
CA ASP A 134 4.30 -20.45 13.34
C ASP A 134 3.99 -19.36 12.31
N ARG A 135 4.12 -18.11 12.76
CA ARG A 135 3.81 -16.88 12.02
C ARG A 135 4.93 -15.89 12.20
N ILE A 136 5.08 -14.99 11.23
CA ILE A 136 6.10 -13.95 11.32
C ILE A 136 5.56 -12.76 12.11
N CYS A 137 6.34 -12.31 13.08
CA CYS A 137 6.15 -11.02 13.75
C CYS A 137 7.37 -10.11 13.56
N LEU A 138 7.13 -8.80 13.57
CA LEU A 138 8.18 -7.80 13.72
C LEU A 138 8.50 -7.61 15.20
N PHE A 139 9.74 -7.86 15.58
CA PHE A 139 10.21 -7.58 16.92
C PHE A 139 10.31 -6.09 17.19
N ARG A 140 10.12 -5.78 18.47
CA ARG A 140 10.24 -4.45 19.02
C ARG A 140 10.74 -4.55 20.46
N PHE A 141 12.01 -4.93 20.65
CA PHE A 141 12.61 -4.88 21.98
C PHE A 141 13.17 -3.47 22.21
N GLU A 142 12.82 -2.88 23.36
CA GLU A 142 13.49 -1.69 23.87
C GLU A 142 14.91 -2.08 24.34
N GLU A 143 15.89 -1.25 24.01
CA GLU A 143 17.26 -1.40 24.50
C GLU A 143 17.29 -1.40 26.04
N GLY A 144 17.93 -2.40 26.64
CA GLY A 144 18.21 -2.43 28.09
C GLY A 144 17.06 -2.83 29.03
N LYS A 145 15.87 -3.22 28.53
CA LYS A 145 14.72 -3.60 29.38
C LYS A 145 14.68 -5.09 29.77
N TYR A 146 15.40 -5.93 29.04
CA TYR A 146 15.58 -7.34 29.35
C TYR A 146 17.04 -7.62 29.74
N ASN A 147 17.29 -8.69 30.49
CA ASN A 147 18.66 -9.22 30.72
C ASN A 147 19.42 -9.59 29.43
N PHE A 148 18.79 -9.37 28.27
CA PHE A 148 19.39 -9.31 26.94
C PHE A 148 20.11 -7.98 26.69
N ASN A 149 20.93 -7.51 27.63
CA ASN A 149 21.76 -6.30 27.50
C ASN A 149 22.77 -6.37 26.32
N THR A 150 22.75 -7.46 25.55
CA THR A 150 23.56 -7.72 24.36
C THR A 150 22.75 -7.75 23.06
N CYS A 151 21.42 -7.55 23.13
CA CYS A 151 20.49 -7.58 22.00
C CYS A 151 20.04 -6.19 21.61
N ASN A 152 20.99 -5.40 21.12
CA ASN A 152 20.71 -4.08 20.56
C ASN A 152 20.13 -4.24 19.14
N GLU A 153 19.41 -3.23 18.64
CA GLU A 153 18.97 -3.11 17.23
C GLU A 153 17.94 -4.16 16.73
N THR A 154 16.99 -4.54 17.58
CA THR A 154 15.98 -5.55 17.22
C THR A 154 14.75 -4.97 16.50
N LEU A 155 14.58 -3.65 16.50
CA LEU A 155 13.38 -3.00 15.97
C LEU A 155 13.20 -3.32 14.49
N GLY A 156 12.05 -3.91 14.15
CA GLY A 156 11.70 -4.25 12.77
C GLY A 156 12.35 -5.54 12.27
N LYS A 157 13.14 -6.26 13.07
CA LYS A 157 13.63 -7.60 12.72
C LYS A 157 12.52 -8.63 12.84
N TRP A 158 12.59 -9.70 12.05
CA TRP A 158 11.54 -10.72 12.01
C TRP A 158 11.84 -11.85 12.98
N GLY A 159 10.82 -12.37 13.63
CA GLY A 159 10.88 -13.62 14.38
C GLY A 159 9.69 -14.51 14.08
N ASP A 160 9.81 -15.79 14.38
CA ASP A 160 8.69 -16.72 14.32
C ASP A 160 8.08 -16.95 15.70
N VAL A 161 6.74 -16.88 15.76
CA VAL A 161 5.98 -17.08 17.00
C VAL A 161 4.72 -17.88 16.71
N ASP A 162 4.29 -18.69 17.67
CA ASP A 162 3.02 -19.43 17.61
C ASP A 162 1.85 -18.45 17.42
N LYS A 163 0.98 -18.74 16.44
CA LYS A 163 -0.16 -17.91 16.05
C LYS A 163 -1.16 -17.56 17.16
N LYS A 164 -1.13 -18.28 18.30
CA LYS A 164 -1.99 -18.03 19.47
C LYS A 164 -1.55 -16.86 20.34
N SER A 165 -0.36 -16.30 20.09
CA SER A 165 0.13 -15.13 20.84
C SER A 165 -0.68 -13.89 20.51
N ASN A 166 -0.93 -13.04 21.51
CA ASN A 166 -1.60 -11.76 21.30
C ASN A 166 -0.57 -10.67 21.02
N MET A 167 -0.65 -10.01 19.86
CA MET A 167 0.27 -8.95 19.45
C MET A 167 -0.46 -7.76 18.84
N ASN A 168 0.29 -6.68 18.63
CA ASN A 168 -0.10 -5.62 17.70
C ASN A 168 -0.08 -6.18 16.26
N TRP A 169 -0.56 -5.44 15.27
CA TRP A 169 -0.51 -5.91 13.88
C TRP A 169 -0.43 -4.75 12.89
N ILE A 170 0.05 -5.05 11.69
CA ILE A 170 0.11 -4.09 10.58
C ILE A 170 -0.71 -4.66 9.44
N CYS A 171 -1.73 -3.93 9.03
CA CYS A 171 -2.42 -4.23 7.78
C CYS A 171 -1.73 -3.48 6.64
N MET A 172 -1.70 -4.09 5.46
CA MET A 172 -1.44 -3.43 4.19
C MET A 172 -2.65 -3.63 3.29
N LYS A 173 -3.03 -2.59 2.55
CA LYS A 173 -3.83 -2.74 1.34
C LYS A 173 -3.15 -1.99 0.23
N ALA A 174 -3.39 -2.40 -1.00
CA ALA A 174 -3.18 -1.46 -2.10
C ALA A 174 -3.91 -0.19 -1.68
N ALA A 175 -3.22 0.94 -1.62
CA ALA A 175 -3.87 2.20 -1.32
C ALA A 175 -5.01 2.26 -2.33
N THR A 176 -6.27 2.32 -1.85
CA THR A 176 -7.44 2.33 -2.73
C THR A 176 -7.09 3.27 -3.85
N CYS A 177 -7.04 2.77 -5.08
CA CYS A 177 -6.76 3.57 -6.25
C CYS A 177 -7.85 4.63 -6.22
N LEU A 178 -7.54 5.77 -5.60
CA LEU A 178 -8.31 6.96 -5.84
C LEU A 178 -8.19 7.05 -7.35
N ASN A 179 -9.34 7.07 -8.03
CA ASN A 179 -9.48 7.97 -9.15
C ASN A 179 -8.96 9.31 -8.64
N ARG A 180 -7.64 9.52 -8.66
CA ARG A 180 -7.06 10.81 -8.44
C ARG A 180 -7.48 11.51 -9.70
N THR A 181 -8.62 12.20 -9.60
CA THR A 181 -8.86 13.40 -10.37
C THR A 181 -7.57 14.19 -10.16
N VAL A 182 -6.70 14.20 -11.18
CA VAL A 182 -5.64 15.20 -11.24
C VAL A 182 -6.42 16.46 -11.51
N THR A 183 -6.95 17.06 -10.44
CA THR A 183 -7.54 18.39 -10.52
C THR A 183 -6.34 19.27 -10.81
N PRO A 184 -6.23 19.86 -12.01
CA PRO A 184 -5.13 20.76 -12.28
C PRO A 184 -5.26 21.88 -11.25
N THR A 185 -4.24 22.10 -10.43
CA THR A 185 -4.14 23.29 -9.58
C THR A 185 -3.74 24.52 -10.40
N ARG A 186 -3.87 24.46 -11.72
CA ARG A 186 -3.70 25.59 -12.63
C ARG A 186 -5.06 25.98 -13.20
N ASP A 187 -5.62 27.04 -12.62
CA ASP A 187 -6.50 27.96 -13.34
C ASP A 187 -5.66 28.73 -14.38
N THR A 188 -5.09 28.02 -15.36
CA THR A 188 -4.40 28.71 -16.48
C THR A 188 -5.42 29.06 -17.53
N TRP A 189 -5.58 30.36 -17.73
CA TRP A 189 -6.35 30.96 -18.82
C TRP A 189 -5.73 30.49 -20.15
N ALA A 190 -6.32 29.47 -20.77
CA ALA A 190 -5.69 28.72 -21.86
C ALA A 190 -6.01 29.29 -23.25
N LEU A 191 -6.53 30.51 -23.34
CA LEU A 191 -6.86 31.15 -24.62
C LEU A 191 -5.60 31.51 -25.45
N GLU A 192 -4.39 31.44 -24.89
CA GLU A 192 -3.15 31.79 -25.61
C GLU A 192 -2.00 30.79 -25.41
N TYR A 193 -2.23 29.65 -24.73
CA TYR A 193 -1.16 28.70 -24.43
C TYR A 193 -1.02 27.61 -25.50
N THR A 194 0.14 27.58 -26.16
CA THR A 194 0.63 26.42 -26.92
C THR A 194 1.74 25.75 -26.12
N GLY A 195 1.65 24.44 -25.91
CA GLY A 195 2.64 23.70 -25.12
C GLY A 195 2.05 22.50 -24.37
N GLN A 196 2.86 21.88 -23.51
CA GLN A 196 2.46 20.73 -22.71
C GLN A 196 1.53 21.15 -21.57
N LEU A 197 0.30 20.62 -21.55
CA LEU A 197 -0.67 20.84 -20.47
C LEU A 197 -0.46 19.83 -19.34
N TYR A 198 -0.31 18.55 -19.70
CA TYR A 198 -0.25 17.44 -18.74
C TYR A 198 0.86 16.46 -19.11
N SER A 199 1.51 15.92 -18.07
CA SER A 199 2.46 14.83 -18.16
C SER A 199 2.22 13.93 -16.95
N ILE A 200 1.83 12.68 -17.20
CA ILE A 200 1.60 11.69 -16.14
C ILE A 200 2.55 10.53 -16.38
N HIS A 201 3.25 10.12 -15.32
CA HIS A 201 4.11 8.95 -15.29
C HIS A 201 3.57 7.97 -14.25
N PHE A 202 3.41 6.70 -14.64
CA PHE A 202 2.90 5.65 -13.76
C PHE A 202 3.44 4.28 -14.17
N CYS A 203 3.55 3.36 -13.23
CA CYS A 203 3.99 1.99 -13.49
C CYS A 203 2.85 1.01 -13.20
N THR A 204 2.82 -0.13 -13.88
CA THR A 204 1.77 -1.13 -13.69
C THR A 204 2.40 -2.51 -13.49
N THR A 205 1.76 -3.37 -12.68
CA THR A 205 2.18 -4.76 -12.47
C THR A 205 1.62 -5.72 -13.53
N GLY A 206 0.82 -5.22 -14.48
CA GLY A 206 0.33 -5.93 -15.67
C GLY A 206 0.28 -4.99 -16.89
N GLU A 207 0.10 -5.53 -18.09
CA GLU A 207 -0.01 -4.74 -19.32
C GLU A 207 -1.47 -4.31 -19.55
N PRO A 208 -1.84 -3.02 -19.35
CA PRO A 208 -3.20 -2.57 -19.61
C PRO A 208 -3.54 -2.72 -21.10
N THR A 209 -4.75 -3.21 -21.38
CA THR A 209 -5.29 -3.31 -22.74
C THR A 209 -5.62 -1.95 -23.32
N MET A 210 -5.98 -0.98 -22.47
CA MET A 210 -6.39 0.36 -22.86
C MET A 210 -6.19 1.38 -21.73
N LEU A 211 -5.60 2.53 -22.07
CA LEU A 211 -5.51 3.73 -21.23
C LEU A 211 -6.47 4.80 -21.75
N THR A 212 -7.27 5.42 -20.89
CA THR A 212 -8.33 6.36 -21.28
C THR A 212 -8.26 7.66 -20.49
N TRP A 213 -8.08 8.77 -21.19
CA TRP A 213 -8.14 10.13 -20.67
C TRP A 213 -9.53 10.70 -20.91
N ASN A 214 -10.19 11.19 -19.86
CA ASN A 214 -11.49 11.87 -19.95
C ASN A 214 -11.34 13.34 -19.50
N PHE A 215 -11.78 14.26 -20.35
CA PHE A 215 -11.82 15.69 -20.06
C PHE A 215 -13.24 16.04 -19.66
N HIS A 216 -13.42 16.63 -18.49
CA HIS A 216 -14.71 17.03 -17.98
C HIS A 216 -14.79 18.55 -17.91
N ASP A 217 -15.90 19.17 -18.28
CA ASP A 217 -16.09 20.60 -18.06
C ASP A 217 -16.36 20.95 -16.57
N SER A 218 -16.62 22.22 -16.28
CA SER A 218 -16.91 22.70 -14.92
C SER A 218 -18.22 22.14 -14.32
N SER A 219 -19.11 21.59 -15.16
CA SER A 219 -20.33 20.88 -14.73
C SER A 219 -20.08 19.39 -14.47
N GLY A 220 -18.90 18.88 -14.83
CA GLY A 220 -18.54 17.47 -14.73
C GLY A 220 -18.91 16.65 -15.97
N ALA A 221 -19.46 17.26 -17.02
CA ALA A 221 -19.79 16.57 -18.26
C ALA A 221 -18.52 16.22 -19.04
N ASN A 222 -18.41 14.98 -19.52
CA ASN A 222 -17.28 14.56 -20.36
C ASN A 222 -17.36 15.24 -21.74
N ILE A 223 -16.34 16.03 -22.08
CA ILE A 223 -16.23 16.80 -23.33
C ILE A 223 -15.24 16.20 -24.33
N ALA A 224 -14.35 15.31 -23.89
CA ALA A 224 -13.45 14.57 -24.78
C ALA A 224 -12.88 13.32 -24.10
N THR A 225 -12.69 12.27 -24.91
CA THR A 225 -12.04 11.03 -24.48
C THR A 225 -10.89 10.71 -25.43
N ILE A 226 -9.70 10.44 -24.88
CA ILE A 226 -8.52 10.03 -25.64
C ILE A 226 -8.08 8.67 -25.13
N GLU A 227 -7.89 7.73 -26.05
CA GLU A 227 -7.55 6.35 -25.71
C GLU A 227 -6.19 5.97 -26.31
N PHE A 228 -5.38 5.29 -25.51
CA PHE A 228 -4.17 4.61 -25.96
C PHE A 228 -4.39 3.11 -25.80
N ALA A 229 -4.58 2.42 -26.91
CA ALA A 229 -4.70 0.97 -26.93
C ALA A 229 -3.32 0.31 -26.86
N ALA A 230 -3.27 -0.90 -26.30
CA ALA A 230 -2.14 -1.80 -26.51
C ALA A 230 -2.26 -2.53 -27.85
N ASP A 231 -1.18 -2.61 -28.62
CA ASP A 231 -1.11 -3.50 -29.77
C ASP A 231 -0.76 -4.92 -29.30
N VAL A 232 -1.81 -5.68 -29.06
CA VAL A 232 -1.78 -7.09 -28.66
C VAL A 232 -1.32 -8.04 -29.77
N SER A 233 -1.12 -7.55 -31.00
CA SER A 233 -0.64 -8.37 -32.12
C SER A 233 0.89 -8.51 -32.17
N THR A 234 1.61 -7.75 -31.35
CA THR A 234 3.08 -7.80 -31.22
C THR A 234 3.52 -8.64 -30.03
N THR A 235 4.74 -9.18 -30.06
CA THR A 235 5.31 -9.97 -28.95
C THR A 235 6.72 -9.48 -28.60
N PRO A 236 6.91 -8.80 -27.44
CA PRO A 236 5.87 -8.43 -26.47
C PRO A 236 4.87 -7.41 -27.04
N PRO A 237 3.64 -7.32 -26.52
CA PRO A 237 2.67 -6.31 -26.91
C PRO A 237 3.28 -4.91 -26.86
N THR A 238 2.87 -4.03 -27.78
CA THR A 238 3.32 -2.64 -27.81
C THR A 238 2.27 -1.77 -27.13
N PRO A 239 2.45 -1.35 -25.87
CA PRO A 239 1.34 -0.88 -25.06
C PRO A 239 1.02 0.62 -25.21
N CYS A 240 1.66 1.31 -26.15
CA CYS A 240 1.39 2.71 -26.48
C CYS A 240 1.16 2.87 -27.99
N GLN A 241 -0.05 2.55 -28.46
CA GLN A 241 -0.45 2.91 -29.82
C GLN A 241 -0.73 4.41 -29.94
N PRO A 242 -0.70 4.97 -31.17
CA PRO A 242 -1.12 6.33 -31.41
C PRO A 242 -2.53 6.57 -30.83
N PRO A 243 -2.76 7.71 -30.15
CA PRO A 243 -4.05 7.96 -29.53
C PRO A 243 -5.16 8.08 -30.56
N SER A 244 -6.33 7.55 -30.23
CA SER A 244 -7.56 7.78 -30.98
C SER A 244 -8.30 9.02 -30.46
N ASN A 245 -9.17 9.60 -31.29
CA ASN A 245 -10.11 10.67 -30.90
C ASN A 245 -9.47 11.96 -30.35
N ILE A 246 -8.25 12.30 -30.78
CA ILE A 246 -7.61 13.56 -30.39
C ILE A 246 -8.41 14.75 -30.96
N PRO A 247 -8.92 15.67 -30.13
CA PRO A 247 -9.62 16.84 -30.64
C PRO A 247 -8.69 17.74 -31.45
N THR A 248 -9.22 18.44 -32.45
CA THR A 248 -8.44 19.38 -33.28
C THR A 248 -7.74 20.43 -32.41
N GLY A 249 -6.43 20.62 -32.63
CA GLY A 249 -5.61 21.58 -31.87
C GLY A 249 -4.91 20.99 -30.65
N TYR A 250 -5.04 19.68 -30.42
CA TYR A 250 -4.37 18.96 -29.35
C TYR A 250 -3.44 17.88 -29.89
N ASN A 251 -2.52 17.46 -29.03
CA ASN A 251 -1.66 16.31 -29.26
C ASN A 251 -1.55 15.51 -27.96
N ALA A 252 -1.46 14.20 -28.11
CA ALA A 252 -1.33 13.27 -27.02
C ALA A 252 -0.27 12.24 -27.39
N THR A 253 0.62 11.91 -26.45
CA THR A 253 1.64 10.88 -26.67
C THR A 253 1.68 9.92 -25.51
N CYS A 254 2.09 8.69 -25.78
CA CYS A 254 2.31 7.64 -24.79
C CYS A 254 3.68 7.01 -25.06
N GLN A 255 4.48 6.87 -24.02
CA GLN A 255 5.74 6.17 -24.04
C GLN A 255 5.71 5.06 -22.99
N TYR A 256 6.21 3.88 -23.35
CA TYR A 256 6.32 2.76 -22.44
C TYR A 256 7.79 2.37 -22.27
N ASN A 257 8.24 2.24 -21.02
CA ASN A 257 9.59 1.82 -20.68
C ASN A 257 9.57 1.01 -19.38
N ALA A 258 10.06 -0.22 -19.43
CA ALA A 258 10.30 -1.09 -18.28
C ALA A 258 9.10 -1.22 -17.31
N GLY A 259 7.88 -1.43 -17.84
CA GLY A 259 6.67 -1.55 -17.01
C GLY A 259 6.04 -0.22 -16.61
N CYS A 260 6.56 0.89 -17.11
CA CYS A 260 6.07 2.23 -16.80
C CYS A 260 5.64 3.00 -18.05
N PHE A 261 4.55 3.74 -17.92
CA PHE A 261 3.95 4.60 -18.92
C PHE A 261 4.27 6.06 -18.60
N THR A 262 4.56 6.82 -19.66
CA THR A 262 4.60 8.28 -19.64
C THR A 262 3.65 8.77 -20.71
N THR A 263 2.53 9.33 -20.30
CA THR A 263 1.54 9.91 -21.21
C THR A 263 1.56 11.43 -21.10
N THR A 264 1.61 12.12 -22.23
CA THR A 264 1.59 13.58 -22.26
C THR A 264 0.43 14.08 -23.10
N PHE A 265 -0.10 15.24 -22.72
CA PHE A 265 -1.12 15.95 -23.45
C PHE A 265 -0.69 17.41 -23.65
N SER A 266 -0.74 17.89 -24.88
CA SER A 266 -0.31 19.21 -25.30
C SER A 266 -1.34 19.89 -26.19
N VAL A 267 -1.23 21.21 -26.25
CA VAL A 267 -2.01 22.10 -27.10
C VAL A 267 -1.12 22.60 -28.22
N GLU A 268 -1.53 22.34 -29.45
CA GLU A 268 -0.84 22.79 -30.66
C GLU A 268 -1.47 24.03 -31.27
N ALA A 269 -2.73 24.35 -30.92
CA ALA A 269 -3.43 25.55 -31.37
C ALA A 269 -4.35 26.13 -30.29
N VAL A 270 -4.62 27.44 -30.37
CA VAL A 270 -5.48 28.19 -29.43
C VAL A 270 -6.81 27.46 -29.16
N LEU A 271 -7.16 27.32 -27.89
CA LEU A 271 -8.28 26.51 -27.44
C LEU A 271 -9.65 27.13 -27.73
N SER A 272 -10.66 26.28 -27.93
CA SER A 272 -12.07 26.68 -27.83
C SER A 272 -12.45 26.93 -26.37
N ALA A 273 -13.38 27.85 -26.12
CA ALA A 273 -13.79 28.28 -24.77
C ALA A 273 -14.25 27.14 -23.83
N SER A 274 -14.71 26.01 -24.39
CA SER A 274 -15.17 24.83 -23.64
C SER A 274 -14.08 24.12 -22.83
N PHE A 275 -12.81 24.18 -23.24
CA PHE A 275 -11.71 23.53 -22.52
C PHE A 275 -11.05 24.42 -21.46
N ASN A 276 -11.44 25.70 -21.38
CA ASN A 276 -10.83 26.69 -20.49
C ASN A 276 -11.10 26.41 -18.99
N HIS A 277 -12.04 25.50 -18.67
CA HIS A 277 -12.38 25.09 -17.30
C HIS A 277 -12.46 23.57 -17.13
N SER A 278 -11.72 22.81 -17.95
CA SER A 278 -11.82 21.36 -17.90
C SER A 278 -10.96 20.71 -16.82
N ARG A 279 -11.50 19.70 -16.13
CA ARG A 279 -10.76 18.76 -15.30
C ARG A 279 -10.36 17.55 -16.12
N LEU A 280 -9.21 16.99 -15.80
CA LEU A 280 -8.72 15.78 -16.43
C LEU A 280 -8.83 14.59 -15.48
N ASN A 281 -9.42 13.50 -15.97
CA ASN A 281 -9.47 12.22 -15.31
C ASN A 281 -8.73 11.19 -16.16
N LEU A 282 -7.72 10.54 -15.57
CA LEU A 282 -7.09 9.36 -16.16
C LEU A 282 -7.78 8.11 -15.61
N SER A 283 -8.19 7.23 -16.50
CA SER A 283 -8.76 5.92 -16.23
C SER A 283 -8.08 4.88 -17.12
N GLN A 284 -8.10 3.61 -16.75
CA GLN A 284 -7.70 2.51 -17.64
C GLN A 284 -8.61 1.30 -17.42
N GLU A 285 -8.58 0.35 -18.34
CA GLU A 285 -9.08 -1.00 -18.06
C GLU A 285 -8.04 -1.76 -17.21
N GLY A 286 -8.36 -1.99 -15.93
CA GLY A 286 -7.48 -2.61 -14.94
C GLY A 286 -6.98 -1.65 -13.87
N GLU A 287 -6.50 -2.16 -12.73
CA GLU A 287 -6.05 -1.34 -11.60
C GLU A 287 -4.70 -0.63 -11.91
N ILE A 288 -4.64 0.71 -11.91
CA ILE A 288 -3.37 1.46 -11.91
C ILE A 288 -2.91 1.60 -10.46
N CYS A 289 -1.70 1.11 -10.18
CA CYS A 289 -1.03 1.30 -8.89
C CYS A 289 0.22 2.16 -9.11
N PHE A 290 0.19 3.42 -8.65
CA PHE A 290 1.38 4.30 -8.66
C PHE A 290 2.41 3.87 -7.60
#